data_AF-A0A2N5XFT2-F1
#
_entry.id   AF-A0A2N5XFT2-F1
#
_cell.length_a   1.000
_cell.length_b   1.000
_cell.length_c   1.000
_cell.angle_alpha   90.00
_cell.angle_beta   90.00
_cell.angle_gamma   90.00
#
_symmetry.space_group_name_H-M   'P 1'
#
loop_
_entity.id
_entity.type
_entity.pdbx_description
1 polymer ?
#
loop_
_entity_poly.entity_id
_entity_poly.type
_entity_poly.pdbx_seq_one_letter_code
_entity_poly.pdbx_strand_id
1 'polypeptide(L)'
;MTTASAAPAASVPTASVPAAAAQAAAVCPTGWGSLTKSVTETSYKPLTNVRTGRHDCFDRMVLDVPGAGSKPIGYRVGYVDTLYQDGSGNPVAVRGGAVIEVRAAAPSYDPATGKATYPARAGQRLPGVDVTGYRTFRDTRFAGSFEGDTQIGLGVRARLPFRVLRLPDKLVIDVAHSWGKKS
;
A
#
# COMPACT_ATOMS: atom_id res chain seq x y z
N MET A 1 59.47 -3.64 65.61
CA MET A 1 58.15 -3.99 65.02
C MET A 1 57.88 -2.97 63.93
N THR A 2 57.93 -3.40 62.66
CA THR A 2 57.77 -2.52 61.48
C THR A 2 56.51 -2.97 60.76
N THR A 3 55.46 -2.16 60.75
CA THR A 3 54.21 -2.44 60.02
C THR A 3 54.27 -1.77 58.65
N ALA A 4 54.22 -2.56 57.58
CA ALA A 4 54.15 -2.09 56.20
C ALA A 4 52.69 -1.81 55.79
N SER A 5 52.47 -0.69 55.11
CA SER A 5 51.17 -0.24 54.61
C SER A 5 50.92 -0.77 53.20
N ALA A 6 49.74 -1.36 52.93
CA ALA A 6 49.32 -1.81 51.62
C ALA A 6 48.48 -0.74 50.90
N ALA A 7 48.75 -0.49 49.63
CA ALA A 7 48.00 0.44 48.77
C ALA A 7 46.87 -0.30 48.01
N PRO A 8 45.71 0.33 47.74
CA PRO A 8 44.63 -0.30 46.99
C PRO A 8 44.89 -0.22 45.48
N ALA A 9 44.62 -1.32 44.77
CA ALA A 9 44.60 -1.38 43.32
C ALA A 9 43.26 -0.84 42.78
N ALA A 10 43.31 0.15 41.90
CA ALA A 10 42.13 0.70 41.23
C ALA A 10 41.81 -0.11 39.96
N SER A 11 40.59 -0.64 39.88
CA SER A 11 40.04 -1.30 38.69
C SER A 11 39.42 -0.27 37.74
N VAL A 12 39.83 -0.27 36.47
CA VAL A 12 39.31 0.61 35.42
C VAL A 12 38.12 -0.08 34.73
N PRO A 13 36.96 0.59 34.55
CA PRO A 13 35.84 -0.02 33.83
C PRO A 13 36.09 0.04 32.32
N THR A 14 35.99 -1.10 31.64
CA THR A 14 35.93 -1.19 30.18
C THR A 14 34.52 -0.89 29.69
N ALA A 15 34.32 0.27 29.08
CA ALA A 15 33.06 0.61 28.41
C ALA A 15 32.96 -0.15 27.08
N SER A 16 31.94 -1.00 26.93
CA SER A 16 31.60 -1.67 25.68
C SER A 16 30.80 -0.71 24.78
N VAL A 17 31.34 -0.38 23.61
CA VAL A 17 30.65 0.41 22.59
C VAL A 17 29.76 -0.53 21.76
N PRO A 18 28.47 -0.23 21.55
CA PRO A 18 27.64 -1.08 20.71
C PRO A 18 28.10 -0.94 19.25
N ALA A 19 28.37 -2.07 18.60
CA ALA A 19 28.65 -2.10 17.17
C ALA A 19 27.35 -1.76 16.40
N ALA A 20 27.38 -0.67 15.63
CA ALA A 20 26.28 -0.33 14.73
C ALA A 20 26.16 -1.42 13.65
N ALA A 21 25.05 -2.16 13.64
CA ALA A 21 24.78 -3.13 12.60
C ALA A 21 24.61 -2.41 11.25
N ALA A 22 25.46 -2.73 10.27
CA ALA A 22 25.31 -2.23 8.91
C ALA A 22 23.98 -2.74 8.32
N GLN A 23 23.07 -1.82 7.99
CA GLN A 23 21.85 -2.16 7.29
C GLN A 23 22.19 -2.49 5.84
N ALA A 24 21.93 -3.75 5.44
CA ALA A 24 22.07 -4.17 4.06
C ALA A 24 21.19 -3.29 3.16
N ALA A 25 21.75 -2.77 2.07
CA ALA A 25 21.00 -1.98 1.11
C ALA A 25 19.89 -2.83 0.49
N ALA A 26 18.66 -2.31 0.49
CA ALA A 26 17.54 -2.97 -0.15
C ALA A 26 17.75 -3.06 -1.67
N VAL A 27 17.63 -4.26 -2.22
CA VAL A 27 17.64 -4.46 -3.68
C VAL A 27 16.24 -4.14 -4.20
N CYS A 28 16.12 -3.05 -4.94
CA CYS A 28 14.85 -2.65 -5.50
C CYS A 28 14.42 -3.53 -6.68
N PRO A 29 13.14 -3.93 -6.73
CA PRO A 29 12.63 -4.72 -7.84
C PRO A 29 12.73 -3.94 -9.15
N THR A 30 13.17 -4.62 -10.20
CA THR A 30 13.26 -4.10 -11.56
C THR A 30 12.18 -4.74 -12.46
N GLY A 31 12.01 -4.20 -13.67
CA GLY A 31 11.11 -4.79 -14.68
C GLY A 31 9.62 -4.43 -14.56
N TRP A 32 9.21 -3.65 -13.55
CA TRP A 32 7.83 -3.15 -13.50
C TRP A 32 7.60 -2.06 -14.56
N GLY A 33 6.41 -2.04 -15.14
CA GLY A 33 5.96 -1.01 -16.07
C GLY A 33 4.77 -0.21 -15.52
N SER A 34 4.31 0.77 -16.30
CA SER A 34 3.16 1.64 -15.98
C SER A 34 1.90 1.32 -16.81
N LEU A 35 1.92 0.23 -17.58
CA LEU A 35 0.75 -0.27 -18.31
C LEU A 35 -0.30 -0.84 -17.37
N THR A 36 -1.56 -0.90 -17.80
CA THR A 36 -2.66 -1.48 -17.03
C THR A 36 -2.41 -2.95 -16.69
N LYS A 37 -2.79 -3.36 -15.49
CA LYS A 37 -2.85 -4.77 -15.09
C LYS A 37 -4.29 -5.13 -14.81
N SER A 38 -4.76 -6.25 -15.34
CA SER A 38 -6.14 -6.69 -15.14
C SER A 38 -6.24 -8.20 -15.10
N VAL A 39 -7.18 -8.69 -14.29
CA VAL A 39 -7.65 -10.07 -14.31
C VAL A 39 -9.17 -10.05 -14.14
N THR A 40 -9.87 -10.79 -14.99
CA THR A 40 -11.34 -10.84 -15.00
C THR A 40 -11.91 -11.96 -14.14
N GLU A 41 -11.14 -13.03 -13.89
CA GLU A 41 -11.54 -14.11 -13.00
C GLU A 41 -11.77 -13.59 -11.59
N THR A 42 -12.99 -13.75 -11.08
CA THR A 42 -13.37 -13.23 -9.77
C THR A 42 -14.28 -14.15 -8.97
N SER A 43 -14.13 -14.08 -7.66
CA SER A 43 -15.14 -14.44 -6.67
C SER A 43 -15.42 -13.22 -5.82
N TYR A 44 -16.60 -12.62 -5.99
CA TYR A 44 -17.04 -11.46 -5.25
C TYR A 44 -17.04 -11.75 -3.74
N LYS A 45 -16.14 -11.08 -3.02
CA LYS A 45 -16.05 -11.11 -1.57
C LYS A 45 -15.89 -9.69 -1.03
N PRO A 46 -16.51 -9.35 0.10
CA PRO A 46 -16.51 -7.97 0.56
C PRO A 46 -15.11 -7.46 0.88
N LEU A 47 -14.83 -6.23 0.45
CA LEU A 47 -13.74 -5.43 0.97
C LEU A 47 -14.05 -5.08 2.43
N THR A 48 -13.10 -5.32 3.32
CA THR A 48 -13.24 -5.01 4.75
C THR A 48 -12.33 -3.89 5.20
N ASN A 49 -11.21 -3.69 4.52
CA ASN A 49 -10.24 -2.68 4.89
C ASN A 49 -9.34 -2.29 3.70
N VAL A 50 -8.79 -1.08 3.76
CA VAL A 50 -7.69 -0.64 2.91
C VAL A 50 -6.60 -0.07 3.79
N ARG A 51 -5.36 -0.48 3.55
CA ARG A 51 -4.21 -0.02 4.32
C ARG A 51 -3.02 0.26 3.43
N THR A 52 -2.12 1.09 3.92
CA THR A 52 -0.93 1.52 3.18
C THR A 52 0.34 1.33 4.01
N GLY A 53 1.47 1.19 3.33
CA GLY A 53 2.78 1.05 3.97
C GLY A 53 3.90 1.61 3.10
N ARG A 54 4.95 2.11 3.77
CA ARG A 54 6.20 2.57 3.14
C ARG A 54 7.21 1.42 3.14
N HIS A 55 7.87 1.21 2.01
CA HIS A 55 9.00 0.30 1.86
C HIS A 55 10.16 1.05 1.20
N ASP A 56 11.37 0.51 1.29
CA ASP A 56 12.59 1.18 0.79
C ASP A 56 12.53 1.55 -0.70
N CYS A 57 11.79 0.75 -1.48
CA CYS A 57 11.75 0.85 -2.94
C CYS A 57 10.37 1.17 -3.52
N PHE A 58 9.32 1.10 -2.71
CA PHE A 58 7.94 1.29 -3.17
C PHE A 58 7.04 1.70 -2.01
N ASP A 59 5.92 2.35 -2.35
CA ASP A 59 4.79 2.47 -1.44
C ASP A 59 3.76 1.39 -1.80
N ARG A 60 3.12 0.82 -0.78
CA ARG A 60 2.19 -0.29 -0.92
C ARG A 60 0.80 0.13 -0.49
N MET A 61 -0.20 -0.23 -1.29
CA MET A 61 -1.61 -0.26 -0.92
C MET A 61 -2.08 -1.73 -0.87
N VAL A 62 -2.84 -2.09 0.16
CA VAL A 62 -3.44 -3.42 0.31
C VAL A 62 -4.94 -3.26 0.51
N LEU A 63 -5.72 -3.96 -0.29
CA LEU A 63 -7.15 -4.14 -0.12
C LEU A 63 -7.35 -5.51 0.56
N ASP A 64 -7.86 -5.51 1.79
CA ASP A 64 -8.13 -6.72 2.56
C ASP A 64 -9.54 -7.25 2.23
N VAL A 65 -9.59 -8.44 1.62
CA VAL A 65 -10.79 -9.10 1.08
C VAL A 65 -10.87 -10.53 1.64
N PRO A 66 -11.21 -10.67 2.94
CA PRO A 66 -11.23 -11.97 3.59
C PRO A 66 -12.26 -12.91 2.94
N GLY A 67 -11.92 -14.19 2.91
CA GLY A 67 -12.81 -15.23 2.37
C GLY A 67 -12.81 -15.39 0.85
N ALA A 68 -11.94 -14.69 0.11
CA ALA A 68 -11.68 -14.99 -1.30
C ALA A 68 -11.00 -16.38 -1.45
N GLY A 69 -10.07 -16.71 -0.55
CA GLY A 69 -9.46 -18.03 -0.44
C GLY A 69 -8.74 -18.44 -1.73
N SER A 70 -9.03 -19.63 -2.24
CA SER A 70 -8.50 -20.12 -3.50
C SER A 70 -9.15 -19.48 -4.73
N LYS A 71 -10.30 -18.79 -4.56
CA LYS A 71 -10.97 -18.11 -5.65
C LYS A 71 -10.37 -16.70 -5.82
N PRO A 72 -10.02 -16.32 -7.06
CA PRO A 72 -9.30 -15.08 -7.28
C PRO A 72 -10.14 -13.83 -7.07
N ILE A 73 -9.50 -12.73 -6.69
CA ILE A 73 -10.07 -11.38 -6.75
C ILE A 73 -9.84 -10.83 -8.16
N GLY A 74 -10.92 -10.50 -8.89
CA GLY A 74 -10.83 -9.79 -10.16
C GLY A 74 -10.43 -8.33 -9.96
N TYR A 75 -9.68 -7.76 -10.89
CA TYR A 75 -9.25 -6.37 -10.81
C TYR A 75 -8.91 -5.75 -12.16
N ARG A 76 -8.91 -4.41 -12.19
CA ARG A 76 -8.27 -3.59 -13.23
C ARG A 76 -7.59 -2.41 -12.54
N VAL A 77 -6.28 -2.29 -12.73
CA VAL A 77 -5.46 -1.23 -12.14
C VAL A 77 -4.66 -0.55 -13.23
N GLY A 78 -4.83 0.75 -13.38
CA GLY A 78 -4.19 1.51 -14.47
C GLY A 78 -4.20 3.00 -14.23
N TYR A 79 -3.34 3.73 -14.94
CA TYR A 79 -3.35 5.18 -14.91
C TYR A 79 -4.51 5.74 -15.72
N VAL A 80 -5.12 6.82 -15.22
CA VAL A 80 -6.20 7.56 -15.88
C VAL A 80 -5.91 9.06 -15.85
N ASP A 81 -6.41 9.79 -16.85
CA ASP A 81 -6.30 11.25 -16.90
C ASP A 81 -7.30 11.92 -15.94
N THR A 82 -8.48 11.31 -15.81
CA THR A 82 -9.52 11.74 -14.86
C THR A 82 -10.21 10.51 -14.30
N LEU A 83 -10.40 10.49 -12.98
CA LEU A 83 -11.17 9.44 -12.33
C LEU A 83 -12.64 9.85 -12.35
N TYR A 84 -13.49 9.03 -12.97
CA TYR A 84 -14.93 9.20 -12.97
C TYR A 84 -15.58 8.15 -12.09
N GLN A 85 -16.48 8.57 -11.20
CA GLN A 85 -17.24 7.67 -10.34
C GLN A 85 -18.18 6.80 -11.17
N ASP A 86 -18.12 5.49 -10.96
CA ASP A 86 -19.05 4.54 -11.56
C ASP A 86 -20.51 4.81 -11.18
N GLY A 87 -21.42 4.53 -12.11
CA GLY A 87 -22.85 4.76 -11.99
C GLY A 87 -23.27 6.22 -12.21
N SER A 88 -22.54 7.19 -11.65
CA SER A 88 -22.89 8.62 -11.77
C SER A 88 -22.18 9.35 -12.92
N GLY A 89 -20.97 8.94 -13.29
CA GLY A 89 -20.12 9.65 -14.24
C GLY A 89 -19.49 10.94 -13.69
N ASN A 90 -19.67 11.28 -12.41
CA ASN A 90 -19.11 12.49 -11.83
C ASN A 90 -17.58 12.38 -11.67
N PRO A 91 -16.81 13.44 -11.96
CA PRO A 91 -15.37 13.42 -11.73
C PRO A 91 -15.06 13.40 -10.22
N VAL A 92 -14.10 12.57 -9.83
CA VAL A 92 -13.56 12.48 -8.48
C VAL A 92 -12.17 13.10 -8.46
N ALA A 93 -12.01 14.22 -7.75
CA ALA A 93 -10.73 14.91 -7.66
C ALA A 93 -9.72 14.14 -6.78
N VAL A 94 -8.66 13.63 -7.41
CA VAL A 94 -7.54 12.93 -6.74
C VAL A 94 -6.28 13.78 -6.89
N ARG A 95 -5.62 14.14 -5.78
CA ARG A 95 -4.39 14.94 -5.83
C ARG A 95 -3.17 14.08 -6.20
N GLY A 96 -2.26 14.62 -6.98
CA GLY A 96 -1.02 13.97 -7.38
C GLY A 96 -0.50 14.50 -8.71
N GLY A 97 0.66 14.02 -9.15
CA GLY A 97 1.17 14.24 -10.50
C GLY A 97 0.66 13.22 -11.51
N ALA A 98 0.06 12.12 -11.05
CA ALA A 98 -0.70 11.16 -11.85
C ALA A 98 -1.71 10.41 -10.96
N VAL A 99 -2.74 9.82 -11.57
CA VAL A 99 -3.79 9.06 -10.86
C VAL A 99 -3.81 7.62 -11.36
N ILE A 100 -3.74 6.67 -10.43
CA ILE A 100 -4.03 5.26 -10.67
C ILE A 100 -5.46 5.01 -10.25
N GLU A 101 -6.29 4.51 -11.16
CA GLU A 101 -7.57 3.90 -10.84
C GLU A 101 -7.34 2.44 -10.44
N VAL A 102 -7.90 2.06 -9.29
CA VAL A 102 -7.95 0.69 -8.78
C VAL A 102 -9.41 0.27 -8.77
N ARG A 103 -9.77 -0.68 -9.64
CA ARG A 103 -11.05 -1.41 -9.59
C ARG A 103 -10.77 -2.82 -9.10
N ALA A 104 -11.48 -3.25 -8.07
CA ALA A 104 -11.41 -4.61 -7.56
C ALA A 104 -12.83 -5.16 -7.40
N ALA A 105 -13.05 -6.38 -7.86
CA ALA A 105 -14.32 -7.11 -7.73
C ALA A 105 -14.53 -7.60 -6.29
N ALA A 106 -14.63 -6.62 -5.39
CA ALA A 106 -14.77 -6.77 -3.96
C ALA A 106 -15.69 -5.63 -3.46
N PRO A 107 -16.99 -5.87 -3.26
CA PRO A 107 -17.91 -4.81 -2.87
C PRO A 107 -17.56 -4.28 -1.47
N SER A 108 -17.80 -2.99 -1.22
CA SER A 108 -17.60 -2.37 0.11
C SER A 108 -18.76 -2.64 1.10
N TYR A 109 -19.60 -3.61 0.77
CA TYR A 109 -20.77 -4.05 1.53
C TYR A 109 -20.89 -5.58 1.47
N ASP A 110 -21.62 -6.14 2.43
CA ASP A 110 -22.00 -7.54 2.45
C ASP A 110 -23.17 -7.78 1.47
N PRO A 111 -23.01 -8.62 0.42
CA PRO A 111 -24.04 -8.84 -0.58
C PRO A 111 -25.33 -9.47 -0.07
N ALA A 112 -25.29 -10.17 1.08
CA ALA A 112 -26.47 -10.84 1.65
C ALA A 112 -27.31 -9.89 2.51
N THR A 113 -26.67 -8.92 3.18
CA THR A 113 -27.34 -8.03 4.13
C THR A 113 -27.40 -6.57 3.70
N GLY A 114 -26.62 -6.17 2.69
CA GLY A 114 -26.46 -4.79 2.26
C GLY A 114 -25.70 -3.90 3.25
N LYS A 115 -25.23 -4.44 4.38
CA LYS A 115 -24.49 -3.67 5.39
C LYS A 115 -23.11 -3.31 4.86
N ALA A 116 -22.69 -2.06 5.11
CA ALA A 116 -21.34 -1.62 4.76
C ALA A 116 -20.29 -2.46 5.53
N THR A 117 -19.32 -3.00 4.80
CA THR A 117 -18.15 -3.72 5.34
C THR A 117 -16.90 -2.84 5.33
N TYR A 118 -16.89 -1.83 4.47
CA TYR A 118 -15.89 -0.77 4.45
C TYR A 118 -16.60 0.59 4.32
N PRO A 119 -16.67 1.40 5.39
CA PRO A 119 -17.59 2.55 5.49
C PRO A 119 -17.06 3.81 4.77
N ALA A 120 -16.58 3.66 3.54
CA ALA A 120 -16.11 4.76 2.72
C ALA A 120 -17.27 5.47 2.01
N ARG A 121 -17.05 6.74 1.66
CA ARG A 121 -18.04 7.58 0.96
C ARG A 121 -17.44 8.12 -0.32
N ALA A 122 -18.22 8.13 -1.40
CA ALA A 122 -17.76 8.60 -2.70
C ALA A 122 -17.22 10.03 -2.61
N GLY A 123 -16.09 10.28 -3.28
CA GLY A 123 -15.39 11.57 -3.28
C GLY A 123 -14.56 11.86 -2.02
N GLN A 124 -14.67 11.06 -0.96
CA GLN A 124 -13.91 11.26 0.28
C GLN A 124 -12.60 10.47 0.30
N ARG A 125 -11.70 10.83 1.22
CA ARG A 125 -10.51 10.03 1.54
C ARG A 125 -10.90 8.64 2.03
N LEU A 126 -10.04 7.67 1.78
CA LEU A 126 -10.20 6.33 2.33
C LEU A 126 -10.15 6.37 3.87
N PRO A 127 -11.15 5.83 4.59
CA PRO A 127 -11.12 5.74 6.05
C PRO A 127 -9.85 5.05 6.56
N GLY A 128 -9.20 5.63 7.57
CA GLY A 128 -8.01 5.03 8.20
C GLY A 128 -6.73 5.06 7.36
N VAL A 129 -6.73 5.72 6.19
CA VAL A 129 -5.56 5.81 5.32
C VAL A 129 -4.97 7.22 5.35
N ASP A 130 -3.81 7.36 5.98
CA ASP A 130 -2.97 8.56 5.92
C ASP A 130 -1.71 8.27 5.10
N VAL A 131 -1.52 9.05 4.03
CA VAL A 131 -0.36 8.96 3.13
C VAL A 131 0.65 10.09 3.35
N THR A 132 0.55 10.81 4.47
CA THR A 132 1.51 11.84 4.86
C THR A 132 2.91 11.24 5.04
N GLY A 133 3.94 11.87 4.43
CA GLY A 133 5.32 11.39 4.49
C GLY A 133 5.62 10.14 3.64
N TYR A 134 4.70 9.73 2.77
CA TYR A 134 4.97 8.71 1.74
C TYR A 134 5.81 9.30 0.62
N ARG A 135 6.68 8.50 0.01
CA ARG A 135 7.57 9.01 -1.04
C ARG A 135 6.85 9.18 -2.35
N THR A 136 5.95 8.28 -2.70
CA THR A 136 5.21 8.20 -3.97
C THR A 136 3.74 8.53 -3.80
N PHE A 137 3.06 8.00 -2.78
CA PHE A 137 1.63 8.27 -2.56
C PHE A 137 1.36 9.72 -2.16
N ARG A 138 0.29 10.30 -2.70
CA ARG A 138 -0.09 11.71 -2.50
C ARG A 138 -1.53 11.89 -2.07
N ASP A 139 -2.41 10.99 -2.48
CA ASP A 139 -3.81 11.05 -2.11
C ASP A 139 -4.48 9.70 -2.28
N THR A 140 -5.59 9.51 -1.57
CA THR A 140 -6.48 8.37 -1.80
C THR A 140 -7.92 8.85 -1.82
N ARG A 141 -8.73 8.31 -2.73
CA ARG A 141 -10.16 8.62 -2.84
C ARG A 141 -10.95 7.35 -3.04
N PHE A 142 -12.06 7.25 -2.31
CA PHE A 142 -13.08 6.28 -2.67
C PHE A 142 -13.94 6.88 -3.77
N ALA A 143 -14.07 6.19 -4.90
CA ALA A 143 -14.91 6.62 -6.01
C ALA A 143 -16.29 5.98 -5.93
N GLY A 144 -16.39 4.73 -5.50
CA GLY A 144 -17.68 4.09 -5.29
C GLY A 144 -17.57 2.59 -5.07
N SER A 145 -18.71 1.96 -4.83
CA SER A 145 -18.87 0.53 -4.95
C SER A 145 -20.17 0.23 -5.67
N PHE A 146 -20.07 -0.37 -6.85
CA PHE A 146 -21.19 -0.57 -7.79
C PHE A 146 -21.00 -1.90 -8.53
N GLU A 147 -22.09 -2.61 -8.80
CA GLU A 147 -22.09 -3.91 -9.52
C GLU A 147 -21.14 -4.98 -8.95
N GLY A 148 -20.76 -4.88 -7.66
CA GLY A 148 -19.83 -5.80 -7.01
C GLY A 148 -18.37 -5.35 -7.05
N ASP A 149 -18.05 -4.23 -7.71
CA ASP A 149 -16.74 -3.63 -7.70
C ASP A 149 -16.60 -2.57 -6.60
N THR A 150 -15.38 -2.39 -6.10
CA THR A 150 -14.94 -1.18 -5.39
C THR A 150 -13.97 -0.42 -6.28
N GLN A 151 -14.20 0.88 -6.41
CA GLN A 151 -13.41 1.81 -7.21
C GLN A 151 -12.66 2.79 -6.30
N ILE A 152 -11.35 2.87 -6.46
CA ILE A 152 -10.45 3.73 -5.68
C ILE A 152 -9.57 4.54 -6.62
N GLY A 153 -9.40 5.83 -6.30
CA GLY A 153 -8.36 6.68 -6.86
C GLY A 153 -7.14 6.71 -5.97
N LEU A 154 -5.98 6.33 -6.51
CA LEU A 154 -4.68 6.46 -5.86
C LEU A 154 -3.86 7.56 -6.56
N GLY A 155 -3.73 8.69 -5.88
CA GLY A 155 -2.90 9.80 -6.31
C GLY A 155 -1.43 9.49 -6.05
N VAL A 156 -0.61 9.57 -7.09
CA VAL A 156 0.84 9.35 -7.01
C VAL A 156 1.59 10.57 -7.51
N ARG A 157 2.84 10.73 -7.07
CA ARG A 157 3.63 11.95 -7.40
C ARG A 157 3.94 12.11 -8.89
N ALA A 158 3.98 11.03 -9.65
CA ALA A 158 4.27 10.99 -11.08
C ALA A 158 3.88 9.60 -11.63
N ARG A 159 3.81 9.46 -12.96
CA ARG A 159 3.63 8.15 -13.60
C ARG A 159 4.87 7.26 -13.38
N LEU A 160 4.73 6.32 -12.45
CA LEU A 160 5.78 5.41 -11.99
C LEU A 160 5.41 3.94 -12.26
N PRO A 161 6.41 3.04 -12.31
CA PRO A 161 6.16 1.62 -12.38
C PRO A 161 5.34 1.12 -11.19
N PHE A 162 4.47 0.15 -11.45
CA PHE A 162 3.73 -0.52 -10.40
C PHE A 162 3.50 -1.99 -10.75
N ARG A 163 3.26 -2.80 -9.73
CA ARG A 163 2.77 -4.17 -9.88
C ARG A 163 1.50 -4.38 -9.07
N VAL A 164 0.78 -5.44 -9.42
CA VAL A 164 -0.36 -5.93 -8.65
C VAL A 164 -0.08 -7.39 -8.30
N LEU A 165 -0.22 -7.74 -7.02
CA LEU A 165 -0.16 -9.12 -6.54
C LEU A 165 -1.53 -9.51 -6.03
N ARG A 166 -2.03 -10.64 -6.51
CA ARG A 166 -3.28 -11.24 -6.07
C ARG A 166 -2.96 -12.35 -5.08
N LEU A 167 -3.41 -12.21 -3.84
CA LEU A 167 -3.22 -13.17 -2.76
C LEU A 167 -4.59 -13.70 -2.30
N PRO A 168 -4.64 -14.81 -1.54
CA PRO A 168 -5.91 -15.46 -1.19
C PRO A 168 -6.93 -14.57 -0.48
N ASP A 169 -6.47 -13.57 0.26
CA ASP A 169 -7.26 -12.73 1.16
C ASP A 169 -7.07 -11.23 0.86
N LYS A 170 -6.31 -10.88 -0.18
CA LYS A 170 -5.96 -9.48 -0.44
C LYS A 170 -5.47 -9.22 -1.86
N LEU A 171 -5.69 -7.99 -2.30
CA LEU A 171 -5.09 -7.40 -3.48
C LEU A 171 -4.02 -6.39 -3.06
N VAL A 172 -2.80 -6.55 -3.56
CA VAL A 172 -1.65 -5.70 -3.20
C VAL A 172 -1.22 -4.90 -4.42
N ILE A 173 -1.13 -3.59 -4.28
CA ILE A 173 -0.65 -2.66 -5.31
C ILE A 173 0.63 -2.01 -4.78
N ASP A 174 1.76 -2.29 -5.43
CA ASP A 174 3.04 -1.67 -5.11
C ASP A 174 3.38 -0.65 -6.19
N VAL A 175 3.65 0.60 -5.81
CA VAL A 175 4.11 1.64 -6.72
C VAL A 175 5.56 2.01 -6.38
N ALA A 176 6.43 1.80 -7.35
CA ALA A 176 7.86 2.02 -7.18
C ALA A 176 8.17 3.48 -6.84
N HIS A 177 9.26 3.68 -6.10
CA HIS A 177 9.81 5.00 -5.83
C HIS A 177 10.59 5.56 -7.02
N SER A 178 10.92 4.79 -8.03
CA SER A 178 11.61 5.27 -9.23
C SER A 178 11.42 4.27 -10.36
N TRP A 179 11.78 4.69 -11.57
CA TRP A 179 12.06 3.72 -12.63
C TRP A 179 13.31 2.93 -12.26
N GLY A 180 13.24 1.60 -12.43
CA GLY A 180 14.44 0.77 -12.34
C GLY A 180 15.44 1.21 -13.40
N LYS A 181 16.74 1.19 -13.08
CA LYS A 181 17.76 1.33 -14.12
C LYS A 181 17.65 0.12 -15.04
N LYS A 182 17.66 0.34 -16.37
CA LYS A 182 17.90 -0.77 -17.30
C LYS A 182 19.30 -1.30 -16.99
N SER A 183 19.40 -2.60 -16.72
CA SER A 183 20.68 -3.31 -16.75
C SER A 183 21.21 -3.35 -18.17
#